data_AF-A0A9W8LYX3-F1
#
_entry.id   AF-A0A9W8LYX3-F1
#
_cell.length_a   1.000
_cell.length_b   1.000
_cell.length_c   1.000
_cell.angle_alpha   90.00
_cell.angle_beta   90.00
_cell.angle_gamma   90.00
#
_symmetry.space_group_name_H-M   'P 1'
#
loop_
_entity.id
_entity.type
_entity.pdbx_description
1 polymer ?
#
loop_
_entity_poly.entity_id
_entity_poly.type
_entity_poly.pdbx_seq_one_letter_code
_entity_poly.pdbx_strand_id
1 'polypeptide(L)'
;MRTSEGDKHVLTVNNLTGRTLVLNRPQALNSLTLPMVQTIERHLKNWENSELCNVVMLRSNSPKAFCAGGDVVQVSREWKNGNKAEAMKFFQKEYMVNHYIASYKKPVVAMLNGYTMGGGVGLSMHAAFRVASQSTVFAMPETKIGFFPDVGATFFLPRLDGHMGVYLGLTGRMLKGRDLLYSGIATHYVPSERHGMLEQRLQGLGSSDYDVVNDAIEEFVAQPEDGPMEYSLYHVRGAIDRCFQHNSLESIIRALEEEKQTSNEHIAAWAQATLDQLSQMSPSSLKLTLEQLRRGAQLNIQQAFALELGLAEKRLESHDMHEGIEALLVRKSNDPQWDPKSLEEVNMQEMYPDYFTATYTYKPEFVHEEVAFSEYPHKYGLPSEKEIAALISGENPQAGNFRLTRADVLQFYEREYGGKVGVKQKVGWVFDNLENN
;
A
#
# COMPACT_ATOMS: atom_id res chain seq x y z
N MET A 1 25.27 12.16 11.97
CA MET A 1 24.98 10.92 11.22
C MET A 1 26.28 10.15 11.09
N ARG A 2 26.36 8.90 11.55
CA ARG A 2 27.52 8.05 11.28
C ARG A 2 27.15 7.17 10.08
N THR A 3 27.95 7.23 9.03
CA THR A 3 27.99 6.16 8.03
C THR A 3 28.70 4.99 8.71
N SER A 4 27.96 3.95 9.13
CA SER A 4 28.61 2.65 9.34
C SER A 4 29.22 2.21 8.01
N GLU A 5 30.33 1.46 8.01
CA GLU A 5 30.87 0.82 6.80
C GLU A 5 29.73 0.05 6.09
N GLY A 6 29.16 0.64 5.03
CA GLY A 6 27.85 0.24 4.51
C GLY A 6 27.34 1.19 3.43
N ASP A 7 26.35 0.71 2.68
CA ASP A 7 25.75 1.40 1.52
C ASP A 7 25.38 2.86 1.85
N LYS A 8 26.00 3.80 1.13
CA LYS A 8 25.75 5.25 1.28
C LYS A 8 24.29 5.65 1.08
N HIS A 9 23.48 4.78 0.47
CA HIS A 9 22.07 5.00 0.18
C HIS A 9 21.11 4.63 1.33
N VAL A 10 21.60 3.99 2.40
CA VAL A 10 20.82 3.72 3.61
C VAL A 10 21.64 4.18 4.82
N LEU A 11 21.19 5.26 5.46
CA LEU A 11 21.84 5.80 6.66
C LEU A 11 21.09 5.33 7.91
N THR A 12 21.80 5.29 9.04
CA THR A 12 21.18 5.04 10.35
C THR A 12 21.33 6.23 11.28
N VAL A 13 20.26 6.54 12.03
CA VAL A 13 20.29 7.45 13.16
C VAL A 13 19.82 6.69 14.40
N ASN A 14 20.73 6.53 15.37
CA ASN A 14 20.44 5.84 16.62
C ASN A 14 20.51 6.88 17.74
N ASN A 15 19.42 7.07 18.46
CA ASN A 15 19.35 7.99 19.58
C ASN A 15 18.49 7.37 20.67
N LEU A 16 19.00 7.35 21.91
CA LEU A 16 18.36 6.68 23.04
C LEU A 16 17.88 5.27 22.64
N THR A 17 16.58 5.00 22.73
CA THR A 17 15.98 3.70 22.42
C THR A 17 15.43 3.59 20.99
N GLY A 18 15.43 4.69 20.23
CA GLY A 18 14.98 4.72 18.84
C GLY A 18 16.08 4.33 17.85
N ARG A 19 15.68 3.65 16.77
CA ARG A 19 16.53 3.30 15.63
C ARG A 19 15.88 3.75 14.33
N THR A 20 16.52 4.66 13.60
CA THR A 20 15.97 5.18 12.35
C THR A 20 16.78 4.70 11.15
N LEU A 21 16.11 4.09 10.18
CA LEU A 21 16.62 3.91 8.81
C LEU A 21 16.22 5.11 7.96
N VAL A 22 17.20 5.69 7.28
CA VAL A 22 17.02 6.86 6.41
C VAL A 22 17.42 6.50 4.99
N LEU A 23 16.46 6.47 4.08
CA LEU A 23 16.73 6.33 2.65
C LEU A 23 17.41 7.60 2.12
N ASN A 24 18.55 7.41 1.44
CA ASN A 24 19.48 8.46 1.00
C ASN A 24 19.95 8.24 -0.45
N ARG A 25 19.00 8.16 -1.38
CA ARG A 25 19.25 8.16 -2.83
C ARG A 25 18.32 9.16 -3.53
N PRO A 26 18.31 10.45 -3.12
CA PRO A 26 17.34 11.45 -3.57
C PRO A 26 17.33 11.66 -5.09
N GLN A 27 18.48 11.51 -5.75
CA GLN A 27 18.64 11.63 -7.20
C GLN A 27 17.84 10.58 -8.00
N ALA A 28 17.51 9.46 -7.36
CA ALA A 28 16.68 8.39 -7.92
C ALA A 28 15.34 8.26 -7.18
N LEU A 29 14.88 9.32 -6.50
CA LEU A 29 13.66 9.32 -5.69
C LEU A 29 13.62 8.16 -4.66
N ASN A 30 14.78 7.80 -4.13
CA ASN A 30 14.98 6.69 -3.20
C ASN A 30 14.50 5.32 -3.72
N SER A 31 14.50 5.07 -5.03
CA SER A 31 14.16 3.75 -5.55
C SER A 31 15.11 2.66 -5.02
N LEU A 32 14.54 1.54 -4.57
CA LEU A 32 15.26 0.49 -3.87
C LEU A 32 16.15 -0.32 -4.81
N THR A 33 17.36 -0.60 -4.34
CA THR A 33 18.31 -1.50 -5.00
C THR A 33 18.57 -2.71 -4.09
N LEU A 34 19.05 -3.81 -4.65
CA LEU A 34 19.38 -5.00 -3.85
C LEU A 34 20.36 -4.69 -2.68
N PRO A 35 21.44 -3.90 -2.85
CA PRO A 35 22.30 -3.52 -1.71
C PRO A 35 21.58 -2.74 -0.61
N MET A 36 20.65 -1.86 -0.97
CA MET A 36 19.84 -1.11 0.00
C MET A 36 18.94 -2.07 0.80
N VAL A 37 18.24 -2.97 0.11
CA VAL A 37 17.36 -3.97 0.74
C VAL A 37 18.15 -4.88 1.70
N GLN A 38 19.33 -5.36 1.28
CA GLN A 38 20.22 -6.16 2.13
C GLN A 38 20.74 -5.38 3.35
N THR A 39 20.99 -4.07 3.20
CA THR A 39 21.41 -3.21 4.30
C THR A 39 20.27 -3.01 5.31
N ILE A 40 19.05 -2.79 4.82
CA ILE A 40 17.83 -2.71 5.65
C ILE A 40 17.63 -4.02 6.41
N GLU A 41 17.67 -5.18 5.72
CA GLU A 41 17.57 -6.51 6.33
C GLU A 41 18.53 -6.66 7.51
N ARG A 42 19.81 -6.33 7.31
CA ARG A 42 20.85 -6.47 8.33
C ARG A 42 20.56 -5.61 9.56
N HIS A 43 20.14 -4.36 9.37
CA HIS A 43 19.81 -3.48 10.48
C HIS A 43 18.59 -3.93 11.26
N LEU A 44 17.52 -4.35 10.58
CA LEU A 44 16.33 -4.91 11.21
C LEU A 44 16.71 -6.14 12.05
N LYS A 45 17.45 -7.11 11.48
CA LYS A 45 17.91 -8.30 12.23
C LYS A 45 18.72 -7.95 13.48
N ASN A 46 19.59 -6.94 13.38
CA ASN A 46 20.40 -6.50 14.52
C ASN A 46 19.59 -5.81 15.62
N TRP A 47 18.50 -5.13 15.27
CA TRP A 47 17.72 -4.33 16.23
C TRP A 47 16.60 -5.11 16.90
N GLU A 48 16.05 -6.12 16.22
CA GLU A 48 14.94 -6.91 16.74
C GLU A 48 15.21 -7.50 18.12
N ASN A 49 16.39 -8.10 18.33
CA ASN A 49 16.75 -8.72 19.61
C ASN A 49 17.50 -7.78 20.56
N SER A 50 17.67 -6.51 20.20
CA SER A 50 18.41 -5.55 21.04
C SER A 50 17.50 -4.93 22.11
N GLU A 51 17.79 -5.13 23.39
CA GLU A 51 17.07 -4.48 24.49
C GLU A 51 17.17 -2.94 24.47
N LEU A 52 18.16 -2.39 23.76
CA LEU A 52 18.34 -0.95 23.59
C LEU A 52 17.49 -0.37 22.44
N CYS A 53 16.73 -1.19 21.72
CA CYS A 53 15.88 -0.76 20.62
C CYS A 53 14.42 -1.00 20.99
N ASN A 54 13.65 0.07 21.16
CA ASN A 54 12.22 0.00 21.47
C ASN A 54 11.35 0.27 20.24
N VAL A 55 11.77 1.19 19.37
CA VAL A 55 11.01 1.61 18.19
C VAL A 55 11.95 1.74 16.99
N VAL A 56 11.53 1.19 15.85
CA VAL A 56 12.20 1.37 14.56
C VAL A 56 11.42 2.41 13.76
N MET A 57 12.13 3.37 13.16
CA MET A 57 11.56 4.37 12.27
C MET A 57 12.13 4.22 10.87
N LEU A 58 11.28 4.38 9.87
CA LEU A 58 11.66 4.43 8.47
C LEU A 58 11.33 5.82 7.94
N ARG A 59 12.32 6.52 7.39
CA ARG A 59 12.09 7.82 6.75
C ARG A 59 13.02 8.05 5.57
N SER A 60 12.81 9.17 4.91
CA SER A 60 13.64 9.67 3.82
C SER A 60 14.40 10.91 4.26
N ASN A 61 15.54 11.17 3.60
CA ASN A 61 16.21 12.47 3.68
C ASN A 61 15.76 13.46 2.60
N SER A 62 14.85 13.04 1.70
CA SER A 62 14.35 13.82 0.59
C SER A 62 12.93 14.32 0.90
N PRO A 63 12.64 15.62 0.68
CA PRO A 63 11.27 16.11 0.76
C PRO A 63 10.40 15.67 -0.43
N LYS A 64 11.01 15.20 -1.52
CA LYS A 64 10.31 14.86 -2.77
C LYS A 64 9.75 13.43 -2.76
N ALA A 65 10.44 12.50 -2.12
CA ALA A 65 10.09 11.09 -2.13
C ALA A 65 10.47 10.41 -0.82
N PHE A 66 9.56 9.59 -0.30
CA PHE A 66 9.90 8.59 0.70
C PHE A 66 10.70 7.49 0.00
N CYS A 67 10.05 6.85 -0.98
CA CYS A 67 10.61 5.82 -1.85
C CYS A 67 9.67 5.61 -3.05
N ALA A 68 10.18 5.81 -4.27
CA ALA A 68 9.41 5.68 -5.51
C ALA A 68 9.76 4.39 -6.28
N GLY A 69 9.42 3.24 -5.69
CA GLY A 69 9.55 1.92 -6.32
C GLY A 69 10.88 1.21 -6.09
N GLY A 70 11.01 0.02 -6.68
CA GLY A 70 12.28 -0.68 -6.85
C GLY A 70 13.02 -0.23 -8.12
N ASP A 71 14.31 -0.52 -8.24
CA ASP A 71 15.12 -0.26 -9.44
C ASP A 71 14.85 -1.33 -10.51
N VAL A 72 13.60 -1.36 -11.00
CA VAL A 72 13.11 -2.34 -11.98
C VAL A 72 13.82 -2.24 -13.33
N VAL A 73 14.43 -1.08 -13.63
CA VAL A 73 15.30 -0.91 -14.80
C VAL A 73 16.53 -1.81 -14.68
N GLN A 74 17.17 -1.85 -13.50
CA GLN A 74 18.29 -2.75 -13.25
C GLN A 74 17.84 -4.22 -13.32
N VAL A 75 16.70 -4.56 -12.71
CA VAL A 75 16.15 -5.93 -12.76
C VAL A 75 15.92 -6.40 -14.20
N SER A 76 15.25 -5.56 -15.01
CA SER A 76 14.99 -5.83 -16.43
C SER A 76 16.28 -6.02 -17.23
N ARG A 77 17.31 -5.21 -16.94
CA ARG A 77 18.63 -5.34 -17.57
C ARG A 77 19.34 -6.64 -17.19
N GLU A 78 19.38 -6.99 -15.91
CA GLU A 78 20.01 -8.23 -15.45
C GLU A 78 19.34 -9.44 -16.10
N TRP A 79 18.01 -9.45 -16.17
CA TRP A 79 17.27 -10.51 -16.82
C TRP A 79 17.61 -10.65 -18.32
N LYS A 80 17.58 -9.56 -19.08
CA LYS A 80 17.91 -9.54 -20.51
C LYS A 80 19.36 -9.96 -20.80
N ASN A 81 20.27 -9.72 -19.86
CA ASN A 81 21.67 -10.13 -19.95
C ASN A 81 21.90 -11.60 -19.57
N GLY A 82 20.84 -12.35 -19.22
CA GLY A 82 20.93 -13.75 -18.80
C GLY A 82 21.19 -13.98 -17.31
N ASN A 83 21.33 -12.91 -16.52
CA ASN A 83 21.55 -12.96 -15.06
C ASN A 83 20.23 -13.13 -14.30
N LYS A 84 19.41 -14.12 -14.71
CA LYS A 84 18.05 -14.33 -14.20
C LYS A 84 17.98 -14.49 -12.68
N ALA A 85 18.94 -15.21 -12.10
CA ALA A 85 19.00 -15.42 -10.66
C ALA A 85 19.23 -14.11 -9.88
N GLU A 86 20.04 -13.19 -10.41
CA GLU A 86 20.30 -11.90 -9.76
C GLU A 86 19.08 -10.97 -9.87
N ALA A 87 18.38 -10.99 -11.00
CA ALA A 87 17.10 -10.28 -11.16
C ALA A 87 16.06 -10.76 -10.14
N MET A 88 15.91 -12.08 -9.97
CA MET A 88 14.97 -12.66 -9.00
C MET A 88 15.37 -12.45 -7.54
N LYS A 89 16.69 -12.41 -7.27
CA LYS A 89 17.21 -12.16 -5.93
C LYS A 89 16.78 -10.81 -5.36
N PHE A 90 16.58 -9.80 -6.21
CA PHE A 90 16.01 -8.52 -5.81
C PHE A 90 14.62 -8.71 -5.19
N PHE A 91 13.68 -9.32 -5.92
CA PHE A 91 12.32 -9.57 -5.44
C PHE A 91 12.29 -10.49 -4.22
N GLN A 92 13.08 -11.57 -4.21
CA GLN A 92 13.18 -12.46 -3.04
C GLN A 92 13.58 -11.69 -1.77
N LYS A 93 14.58 -10.81 -1.87
CA LYS A 93 15.05 -10.03 -0.73
C LYS A 93 14.08 -8.91 -0.36
N GLU A 94 13.47 -8.25 -1.33
CA GLU A 94 12.49 -7.20 -1.08
C GLU A 94 11.27 -7.77 -0.34
N TYR A 95 10.67 -8.84 -0.86
CA TYR A 95 9.48 -9.45 -0.27
C TYR A 95 9.77 -10.07 1.10
N MET A 96 10.97 -10.64 1.30
CA MET A 96 11.40 -11.08 2.63
C MET A 96 11.45 -9.89 3.61
N VAL A 97 12.03 -8.75 3.21
CA VAL A 97 12.07 -7.56 4.08
C VAL A 97 10.66 -7.02 4.34
N ASN A 98 9.77 -7.02 3.35
CA ASN A 98 8.39 -6.58 3.52
C ASN A 98 7.63 -7.48 4.51
N HIS A 99 7.73 -8.80 4.37
CA HIS A 99 7.19 -9.76 5.34
C HIS A 99 7.84 -9.62 6.72
N TYR A 100 9.15 -9.36 6.77
CA TYR A 100 9.85 -9.20 8.04
C TYR A 100 9.37 -7.95 8.78
N ILE A 101 9.10 -6.85 8.08
CA ILE A 101 8.43 -5.66 8.66
C ILE A 101 7.03 -6.02 9.17
N ALA A 102 6.27 -6.83 8.41
CA ALA A 102 4.93 -7.26 8.80
C ALA A 102 4.89 -8.13 10.06
N SER A 103 5.93 -8.92 10.28
CA SER A 103 6.08 -9.88 11.37
C SER A 103 7.05 -9.40 12.45
N TYR A 104 7.49 -8.15 12.39
CA TYR A 104 8.55 -7.63 13.25
C TYR A 104 8.10 -7.57 14.70
N LYS A 105 8.97 -7.95 15.64
CA LYS A 105 8.60 -8.08 17.07
C LYS A 105 8.49 -6.77 17.85
N LYS A 106 8.70 -5.64 17.17
CA LYS A 106 8.74 -4.30 17.77
C LYS A 106 7.99 -3.31 16.89
N PRO A 107 7.51 -2.19 17.46
CA PRO A 107 6.90 -1.12 16.69
C PRO A 107 7.80 -0.61 15.56
N VAL A 108 7.29 -0.66 14.33
CA VAL A 108 7.86 0.00 13.16
C VAL A 108 6.98 1.17 12.78
N VAL A 109 7.58 2.35 12.63
CA VAL A 109 6.92 3.60 12.25
C VAL A 109 7.46 4.07 10.90
N ALA A 110 6.63 4.02 9.87
CA ALA A 110 6.95 4.55 8.55
C ALA A 110 6.46 6.00 8.42
N MET A 111 7.39 6.94 8.29
CA MET A 111 7.12 8.36 8.07
C MET A 111 7.11 8.67 6.57
N LEU A 112 5.91 8.76 6.01
CA LEU A 112 5.68 8.91 4.58
C LEU A 112 5.70 10.40 4.20
N ASN A 113 6.77 10.84 3.54
CA ASN A 113 6.92 12.21 3.06
C ASN A 113 7.30 12.20 1.57
N GLY A 114 6.45 12.76 0.71
CA GLY A 114 6.60 12.69 -0.74
C GLY A 114 6.09 11.39 -1.38
N TYR A 115 6.56 11.09 -2.59
CA TYR A 115 6.22 9.87 -3.34
C TYR A 115 6.53 8.59 -2.56
N THR A 116 5.52 7.73 -2.43
CA THR A 116 5.54 6.40 -1.80
C THR A 116 4.88 5.42 -2.78
N MET A 117 5.67 4.71 -3.58
CA MET A 117 5.21 3.86 -4.69
C MET A 117 5.98 2.54 -4.70
N GLY A 118 5.39 1.45 -5.21
CA GLY A 118 6.02 0.13 -5.34
C GLY A 118 6.78 -0.30 -4.09
N GLY A 119 8.09 -0.56 -4.20
CA GLY A 119 8.96 -0.87 -3.05
C GLY A 119 8.84 0.07 -1.83
N GLY A 120 8.50 1.36 -2.02
CA GLY A 120 8.22 2.28 -0.91
C GLY A 120 6.93 1.97 -0.16
N VAL A 121 5.92 1.50 -0.88
CA VAL A 121 4.69 0.92 -0.31
C VAL A 121 5.05 -0.35 0.45
N GLY A 122 5.88 -1.23 -0.10
CA GLY A 122 6.36 -2.45 0.58
C GLY A 122 7.08 -2.20 1.90
N LEU A 123 7.92 -1.15 1.96
CA LEU A 123 8.61 -0.76 3.20
C LEU A 123 7.69 -0.16 4.26
N SER A 124 6.48 0.27 3.91
CA SER A 124 5.62 1.04 4.81
C SER A 124 4.30 0.36 5.15
N MET A 125 3.62 -0.28 4.19
CA MET A 125 2.27 -0.80 4.36
C MET A 125 2.14 -1.86 5.44
N HIS A 126 3.20 -2.62 5.66
CA HIS A 126 3.22 -3.67 6.67
C HIS A 126 3.64 -3.18 8.06
N ALA A 127 4.10 -1.94 8.18
CA ALA A 127 4.41 -1.34 9.47
C ALA A 127 3.12 -1.07 10.25
N ALA A 128 3.15 -1.29 11.57
CA ALA A 128 2.01 -1.02 12.44
C ALA A 128 1.59 0.46 12.42
N PHE A 129 2.56 1.37 12.26
CA PHE A 129 2.33 2.80 12.18
C PHE A 129 2.79 3.36 10.83
N ARG A 130 1.86 3.95 10.11
CA ARG A 130 2.04 4.59 8.80
C ARG A 130 1.58 6.03 8.92
N VAL A 131 2.55 6.94 8.94
CA VAL A 131 2.35 8.37 9.20
C VAL A 131 2.42 9.12 7.88
N ALA A 132 1.26 9.51 7.35
CA ALA A 132 1.16 10.38 6.19
C ALA A 132 1.32 11.86 6.57
N SER A 133 1.57 12.70 5.58
CA SER A 133 1.66 14.16 5.67
C SER A 133 1.08 14.81 4.42
N GLN A 134 1.02 16.15 4.38
CA GLN A 134 0.50 16.92 3.24
C GLN A 134 1.20 16.61 1.92
N SER A 135 2.46 16.17 1.96
CA SER A 135 3.27 15.88 0.78
C SER A 135 3.16 14.43 0.29
N THR A 136 2.56 13.53 1.09
CA THR A 136 2.55 12.11 0.77
C THR A 136 1.76 11.89 -0.51
N VAL A 137 2.36 11.16 -1.45
CA VAL A 137 1.68 10.71 -2.67
C VAL A 137 1.86 9.20 -2.79
N PHE A 138 0.77 8.47 -2.56
CA PHE A 138 0.71 7.02 -2.65
C PHE A 138 0.23 6.58 -4.04
N ALA A 139 0.85 5.56 -4.62
CA ALA A 139 0.29 4.85 -5.77
C ALA A 139 0.91 3.46 -5.95
N MET A 140 0.18 2.59 -6.66
CA MET A 140 0.65 1.31 -7.19
C MET A 140 0.58 1.35 -8.73
N PRO A 141 1.53 2.00 -9.43
CA PRO A 141 1.49 2.20 -10.88
C PRO A 141 2.02 1.01 -11.69
N GLU A 142 2.12 -0.19 -11.10
CA GLU A 142 2.80 -1.35 -11.68
C GLU A 142 2.12 -1.86 -12.97
N THR A 143 0.79 -1.79 -13.06
CA THR A 143 0.04 -2.16 -14.27
C THR A 143 0.41 -1.29 -15.48
N LYS A 144 0.88 -0.07 -15.24
CA LYS A 144 1.34 0.87 -16.27
C LYS A 144 2.69 0.51 -16.86
N ILE A 145 3.51 -0.25 -16.12
CA ILE A 145 4.82 -0.71 -16.59
C ILE A 145 4.82 -2.19 -17.01
N GLY A 146 3.64 -2.79 -17.21
CA GLY A 146 3.52 -4.20 -17.61
C GLY A 146 3.73 -5.18 -16.46
N PHE A 147 3.66 -4.72 -15.22
CA PHE A 147 3.80 -5.51 -14.02
C PHE A 147 2.47 -5.58 -13.23
N PHE A 148 2.47 -6.14 -12.03
CA PHE A 148 1.28 -6.20 -11.16
C PHE A 148 1.60 -5.55 -9.81
N PRO A 149 0.61 -5.06 -9.05
CA PRO A 149 0.85 -4.55 -7.71
C PRO A 149 1.46 -5.65 -6.82
N ASP A 150 2.68 -5.45 -6.37
CA ASP A 150 3.48 -6.43 -5.64
C ASP A 150 3.70 -6.01 -4.17
N VAL A 151 4.78 -6.46 -3.56
CA VAL A 151 5.20 -6.08 -2.19
C VAL A 151 4.12 -6.27 -1.14
N GLY A 152 3.34 -7.34 -1.26
CA GLY A 152 2.23 -7.69 -0.37
C GLY A 152 0.91 -6.99 -0.72
N ALA A 153 0.81 -6.30 -1.86
CA ALA A 153 -0.44 -5.70 -2.34
C ALA A 153 -1.55 -6.72 -2.58
N THR A 154 -1.20 -7.96 -2.93
CA THR A 154 -2.13 -9.11 -2.92
C THR A 154 -2.82 -9.25 -1.57
N PHE A 155 -2.10 -8.97 -0.47
CA PHE A 155 -2.64 -9.07 0.87
C PHE A 155 -3.38 -7.80 1.29
N PHE A 156 -2.76 -6.63 1.18
CA PHE A 156 -3.32 -5.42 1.79
C PHE A 156 -4.42 -4.74 0.95
N LEU A 157 -4.34 -4.76 -0.38
CA LEU A 157 -5.33 -4.07 -1.22
C LEU A 157 -6.74 -4.68 -1.03
N PRO A 158 -6.93 -6.02 -1.06
CA PRO A 158 -8.27 -6.60 -0.87
C PRO A 158 -8.88 -6.35 0.52
N ARG A 159 -8.09 -5.85 1.48
CA ARG A 159 -8.52 -5.55 2.85
C ARG A 159 -8.84 -4.06 3.07
N LEU A 160 -8.68 -3.22 2.05
CA LEU A 160 -9.21 -1.86 2.08
C LEU A 160 -10.75 -1.89 2.00
N ASP A 161 -11.40 -0.81 2.43
CA ASP A 161 -12.86 -0.73 2.45
C ASP A 161 -13.48 -0.96 1.04
N GLY A 162 -14.50 -1.82 0.99
CA GLY A 162 -15.21 -2.19 -0.24
C GLY A 162 -14.28 -2.70 -1.35
N HIS A 163 -14.37 -2.11 -2.53
CA HIS A 163 -13.58 -2.46 -3.71
C HIS A 163 -12.48 -1.42 -4.03
N MET A 164 -12.14 -0.58 -3.06
CA MET A 164 -11.08 0.43 -3.17
C MET A 164 -9.74 -0.17 -3.58
N GLY A 165 -9.34 -1.29 -3.00
CA GLY A 165 -8.06 -1.93 -3.33
C GLY A 165 -7.98 -2.39 -4.78
N VAL A 166 -9.09 -2.87 -5.33
CA VAL A 166 -9.18 -3.31 -6.74
C VAL A 166 -9.04 -2.11 -7.66
N TYR A 167 -9.76 -1.02 -7.35
CA TYR A 167 -9.66 0.24 -8.08
C TYR A 167 -8.24 0.79 -8.07
N LEU A 168 -7.60 0.87 -6.90
CA LEU A 168 -6.24 1.40 -6.76
C LEU A 168 -5.21 0.51 -7.46
N GLY A 169 -5.32 -0.81 -7.33
CA GLY A 169 -4.38 -1.76 -7.94
C GLY A 169 -4.48 -1.82 -9.47
N LEU A 170 -5.69 -1.73 -10.04
CA LEU A 170 -5.86 -1.75 -11.50
C LEU A 170 -5.44 -0.43 -12.14
N THR A 171 -5.88 0.69 -11.56
CA THR A 171 -5.69 2.01 -12.17
C THR A 171 -4.32 2.59 -11.85
N GLY A 172 -3.74 2.29 -10.69
CA GLY A 172 -2.58 3.02 -10.17
C GLY A 172 -2.90 4.47 -9.79
N ARG A 173 -4.17 4.77 -9.48
CA ARG A 173 -4.64 6.10 -9.04
C ARG A 173 -3.81 6.58 -7.85
N MET A 174 -3.32 7.81 -7.95
CA MET A 174 -2.59 8.46 -6.87
C MET A 174 -3.54 8.94 -5.78
N LEU A 175 -3.25 8.60 -4.53
CA LEU A 175 -3.87 9.19 -3.35
C LEU A 175 -2.89 10.16 -2.68
N LYS A 176 -3.41 11.28 -2.16
CA LYS A 176 -2.59 12.34 -1.59
C LYS A 176 -2.93 12.59 -0.13
N GLY A 177 -1.89 12.78 0.68
CA GLY A 177 -1.97 13.19 2.08
C GLY A 177 -3.08 12.49 2.87
N ARG A 178 -4.15 13.22 3.18
CA ARG A 178 -5.24 12.73 4.04
C ARG A 178 -6.13 11.67 3.38
N ASP A 179 -6.12 11.55 2.05
CA ASP A 179 -6.81 10.44 1.38
C ASP A 179 -6.28 9.10 1.88
N LEU A 180 -5.00 9.01 2.24
CA LEU A 180 -4.42 7.79 2.80
C LEU A 180 -5.02 7.46 4.17
N LEU A 181 -5.31 8.46 5.01
CA LEU A 181 -5.94 8.25 6.31
C LEU A 181 -7.37 7.68 6.14
N TYR A 182 -8.15 8.28 5.25
CA TYR A 182 -9.56 7.90 5.04
C TYR A 182 -9.75 6.61 4.23
N SER A 183 -8.78 6.25 3.40
CA SER A 183 -8.74 4.96 2.69
C SER A 183 -8.19 3.81 3.55
N GLY A 184 -7.67 4.07 4.74
CA GLY A 184 -7.06 3.07 5.63
C GLY A 184 -5.60 2.75 5.32
N ILE A 185 -5.02 3.37 4.29
CA ILE A 185 -3.62 3.18 3.89
C ILE A 185 -2.66 3.77 4.93
N ALA A 186 -2.96 4.94 5.48
CA ALA A 186 -2.22 5.53 6.58
C ALA A 186 -2.99 5.37 7.89
N THR A 187 -2.27 5.12 8.98
CA THR A 187 -2.85 5.09 10.34
C THR A 187 -3.00 6.47 10.95
N HIS A 188 -2.11 7.39 10.58
CA HIS A 188 -1.98 8.70 11.17
C HIS A 188 -1.67 9.73 10.09
N TYR A 189 -2.06 10.97 10.35
CA TYR A 189 -1.67 12.12 9.55
C TYR A 189 -0.98 13.15 10.44
N VAL A 190 0.32 13.33 10.24
CA VAL A 190 1.13 14.31 10.98
C VAL A 190 1.75 15.26 9.97
N PRO A 191 1.54 16.59 10.09
CA PRO A 191 2.16 17.56 9.21
C PRO A 191 3.68 17.40 9.17
N SER A 192 4.28 17.50 7.98
CA SER A 192 5.70 17.21 7.77
C SER A 192 6.63 18.08 8.62
N GLU A 193 6.22 19.32 8.94
CA GLU A 193 6.97 20.21 9.84
C GLU A 193 7.07 19.69 11.29
N ARG A 194 6.16 18.80 11.70
CA ARG A 194 6.18 18.16 13.04
C ARG A 194 6.96 16.85 13.08
N HIS A 195 7.37 16.30 11.93
CA HIS A 195 8.06 14.99 11.86
C HIS A 195 9.36 14.97 12.65
N GLY A 196 10.11 16.07 12.68
CA GLY A 196 11.35 16.16 13.46
C GLY A 196 11.11 16.04 14.97
N MET A 197 10.04 16.67 15.49
CA MET A 197 9.67 16.57 16.90
C MET A 197 9.08 15.19 17.23
N LEU A 198 8.30 14.62 16.30
CA LEU A 198 7.79 13.25 16.43
C LEU A 198 8.93 12.24 16.50
N GLU A 199 9.94 12.33 15.62
CA GLU A 199 11.11 11.44 15.66
C GLU A 199 11.83 11.53 17.02
N GLN A 200 12.01 12.74 17.56
CA GLN A 200 12.60 12.92 18.90
C GLN A 200 11.75 12.31 20.01
N ARG A 201 10.42 12.47 19.95
CA ARG A 201 9.49 11.89 20.92
C ARG A 201 9.58 10.37 20.92
N LEU A 202 9.56 9.75 19.74
CA LEU A 202 9.64 8.30 19.57
C LEU A 202 10.99 7.74 20.03
N GLN A 203 12.08 8.46 19.78
CA GLN A 203 13.42 8.10 20.27
C GLN A 203 13.51 8.09 21.80
N GLY A 204 12.71 8.93 22.48
CA GLY A 204 12.66 8.99 23.94
C GLY A 204 11.80 7.93 24.61
N LEU A 205 11.12 7.06 23.85
CA LEU A 205 10.21 6.06 24.42
C LEU A 205 10.95 4.93 25.14
N GLY A 206 10.72 4.81 26.44
CA GLY A 206 11.23 3.71 27.26
C GLY A 206 10.50 2.37 27.06
N SER A 207 9.54 2.28 26.14
CA SER A 207 8.69 1.11 25.92
C SER A 207 8.58 0.76 24.43
N SER A 208 8.49 -0.53 24.12
CA SER A 208 8.11 -1.07 22.81
C SER A 208 6.63 -1.46 22.73
N ASP A 209 5.83 -1.03 23.71
CA ASP A 209 4.38 -1.21 23.70
C ASP A 209 3.75 -0.38 22.57
N TYR A 210 2.87 -1.02 21.80
CA TYR A 210 2.30 -0.40 20.61
C TYR A 210 1.32 0.73 20.95
N ASP A 211 0.56 0.62 22.05
CA ASP A 211 -0.39 1.66 22.45
C ASP A 211 0.36 2.90 22.96
N VAL A 212 1.48 2.71 23.67
CA VAL A 212 2.37 3.82 24.05
C VAL A 212 2.96 4.53 22.82
N VAL A 213 3.31 3.78 21.77
CA VAL A 213 3.78 4.37 20.49
C VAL A 213 2.66 5.10 19.77
N ASN A 214 1.45 4.53 19.75
CA ASN A 214 0.27 5.16 19.17
C ASN A 214 -0.01 6.51 19.83
N ASP A 215 -0.11 6.55 21.15
CA ASP A 215 -0.38 7.77 21.91
C ASP A 215 0.68 8.84 21.64
N ALA A 216 1.96 8.44 21.56
CA ALA A 216 3.05 9.35 21.23
C ALA A 216 2.95 9.93 19.81
N ILE A 217 2.34 9.23 18.84
CA ILE A 217 2.08 9.77 17.50
C ILE A 217 0.88 10.73 17.53
N GLU A 218 -0.18 10.37 18.25
CA GLU A 218 -1.40 11.19 18.39
C GLU A 218 -1.12 12.57 18.99
N GLU A 219 -0.12 12.69 19.88
CA GLU A 219 0.38 13.98 20.41
C GLU A 219 0.74 15.02 19.30
N PHE A 220 1.12 14.55 18.11
CA PHE A 220 1.59 15.41 17.01
C PHE A 220 0.58 15.57 15.88
N VAL A 221 -0.51 14.83 15.90
CA VAL A 221 -1.57 14.93 14.90
C VAL A 221 -2.19 16.33 14.97
N ALA A 222 -2.50 16.90 13.80
CA ALA A 222 -3.14 18.20 13.70
C ALA A 222 -4.51 18.07 13.03
N GLN A 223 -5.50 18.75 13.60
CA GLN A 223 -6.68 19.19 12.84
C GLN A 223 -6.20 20.25 11.82
N PRO A 224 -6.80 20.34 10.62
CA PRO A 224 -6.47 21.40 9.67
C PRO A 224 -6.77 22.77 10.28
N GLU A 225 -5.92 23.74 9.97
CA GLU A 225 -6.20 25.14 10.28
C GLU A 225 -7.31 25.71 9.36
N ASP A 226 -7.56 25.09 8.20
CA ASP A 226 -8.50 25.59 7.17
C ASP A 226 -9.54 24.54 6.69
N GLY A 227 -10.79 24.68 7.14
CA GLY A 227 -11.99 24.17 6.46
C GLY A 227 -12.37 22.67 6.60
N PRO A 228 -13.56 22.28 6.12
CA PRO A 228 -13.99 20.88 6.11
C PRO A 228 -13.12 20.08 5.14
N MET A 229 -12.47 19.03 5.66
CA MET A 229 -11.68 18.11 4.85
C MET A 229 -12.58 17.18 4.04
N GLU A 230 -12.47 17.24 2.72
CA GLU A 230 -13.12 16.28 1.83
C GLU A 230 -12.14 15.19 1.42
N TYR A 231 -12.50 13.93 1.67
CA TYR A 231 -11.82 12.79 1.07
C TYR A 231 -12.07 12.81 -0.43
N SER A 232 -11.02 12.80 -1.24
CA SER A 232 -11.13 13.08 -2.68
C SER A 232 -11.99 12.05 -3.43
N LEU A 233 -12.20 10.88 -2.85
CA LEU A 233 -13.03 9.81 -3.41
C LEU A 233 -14.41 9.73 -2.79
N TYR A 234 -14.77 10.63 -1.87
CA TYR A 234 -16.04 10.62 -1.16
C TYR A 234 -17.24 10.50 -2.10
N HIS A 235 -17.34 11.41 -3.08
CA HIS A 235 -18.48 11.47 -4.01
C HIS A 235 -18.58 10.28 -4.98
N VAL A 236 -17.50 9.50 -5.15
CA VAL A 236 -17.44 8.39 -6.11
C VAL A 236 -17.29 7.04 -5.43
N ARG A 237 -17.25 7.01 -4.08
CA ARG A 237 -17.00 5.81 -3.28
C ARG A 237 -17.99 4.68 -3.59
N GLY A 238 -19.28 5.00 -3.65
CA GLY A 238 -20.32 4.02 -4.00
C GLY A 238 -20.21 3.52 -5.45
N ALA A 239 -19.84 4.40 -6.40
CA ALA A 239 -19.61 4.00 -7.79
C ALA A 239 -18.39 3.09 -7.94
N ILE A 240 -17.31 3.33 -7.17
CA ILE A 240 -16.16 2.42 -7.09
C ILE A 240 -16.62 1.02 -6.68
N ASP A 241 -17.45 0.90 -5.65
CA ASP A 241 -17.94 -0.41 -5.20
C ASP A 241 -18.79 -1.10 -6.27
N ARG A 242 -19.73 -0.36 -6.88
CA ARG A 242 -20.59 -0.92 -7.93
C ARG A 242 -19.81 -1.38 -9.15
N CYS A 243 -18.80 -0.64 -9.60
CA CYS A 243 -18.01 -1.00 -10.79
C CYS A 243 -16.96 -2.08 -10.51
N PHE A 244 -16.23 -1.99 -9.40
CA PHE A 244 -15.05 -2.83 -9.15
C PHE A 244 -15.33 -4.11 -8.37
N GLN A 245 -16.60 -4.42 -8.07
CA GLN A 245 -17.01 -5.70 -7.47
C GLN A 245 -16.91 -6.91 -8.43
N HIS A 246 -16.96 -6.68 -9.75
CA HIS A 246 -17.05 -7.77 -10.73
C HIS A 246 -15.77 -8.61 -10.82
N ASN A 247 -15.89 -9.84 -11.34
CA ASN A 247 -14.78 -10.81 -11.45
C ASN A 247 -14.11 -10.84 -12.84
N SER A 248 -14.46 -9.92 -13.74
CA SER A 248 -13.81 -9.77 -15.04
C SER A 248 -13.63 -8.29 -15.38
N LEU A 249 -12.55 -7.96 -16.12
CA LEU A 249 -12.27 -6.59 -16.56
C LEU A 249 -13.37 -6.09 -17.50
N GLU A 250 -13.90 -6.97 -18.35
CA GLU A 250 -14.96 -6.65 -19.29
C GLU A 250 -16.25 -6.21 -18.59
N SER A 251 -16.58 -6.84 -17.46
CA SER A 251 -17.72 -6.43 -16.63
C SER A 251 -17.44 -5.11 -15.88
N ILE A 252 -16.21 -4.90 -15.39
CA ILE A 252 -15.82 -3.63 -14.77
C ILE A 252 -15.93 -2.48 -15.78
N ILE A 253 -15.42 -2.65 -16.99
CA ILE A 253 -15.47 -1.64 -18.05
C ILE A 253 -16.91 -1.34 -18.43
N ARG A 254 -17.77 -2.36 -18.57
CA ARG A 254 -19.20 -2.15 -18.83
C ARG A 254 -19.87 -1.33 -17.73
N ALA A 255 -19.61 -1.66 -16.46
CA ALA A 255 -20.17 -0.91 -15.34
C ALA A 255 -19.69 0.55 -15.33
N LEU A 256 -18.42 0.82 -15.69
CA LEU A 256 -17.91 2.19 -15.84
C LEU A 256 -18.57 2.94 -17.01
N GLU A 257 -18.80 2.27 -18.14
CA GLU A 257 -19.53 2.85 -19.28
C GLU A 257 -20.99 3.18 -18.93
N GLU A 258 -21.62 2.39 -18.05
CA GLU A 258 -22.95 2.68 -17.51
C GLU A 258 -22.92 3.89 -16.56
N GLU A 259 -21.94 3.96 -15.64
CA GLU A 259 -21.77 5.11 -14.73
C GLU A 259 -21.46 6.42 -15.48
N LYS A 260 -20.87 6.37 -16.68
CA LYS A 260 -20.71 7.56 -17.54
C LYS A 260 -22.03 8.21 -17.95
N GLN A 261 -23.14 7.46 -17.94
CA GLN A 261 -24.46 7.94 -18.35
C GLN A 261 -25.31 8.47 -17.19
N THR A 262 -24.78 8.46 -15.96
CA THR A 262 -25.49 8.98 -14.78
C THR A 262 -25.69 10.49 -14.85
N SER A 263 -26.74 11.00 -14.20
CA SER A 263 -26.97 12.44 -14.07
C SER A 263 -26.05 13.12 -13.05
N ASN A 264 -25.33 12.34 -12.23
CA ASN A 264 -24.32 12.87 -11.31
C ASN A 264 -23.01 13.17 -12.04
N GLU A 265 -22.74 14.46 -12.29
CA GLU A 265 -21.57 14.92 -13.05
C GLU A 265 -20.23 14.47 -12.44
N HIS A 266 -20.11 14.36 -11.11
CA HIS A 266 -18.89 13.90 -10.46
C HIS A 266 -18.60 12.43 -10.76
N ILE A 267 -19.64 11.58 -10.73
CA ILE A 267 -19.52 10.15 -11.03
C ILE A 267 -19.27 9.96 -12.53
N ALA A 268 -20.00 10.66 -13.41
CA ALA A 268 -19.81 10.55 -14.86
C ALA A 268 -18.38 10.95 -15.27
N ALA A 269 -17.86 12.06 -14.75
CA ALA A 269 -16.49 12.51 -15.02
C ALA A 269 -15.43 11.54 -14.47
N TRP A 270 -15.63 11.01 -13.27
CA TRP A 270 -14.75 10.00 -12.69
C TRP A 270 -14.73 8.70 -13.50
N ALA A 271 -15.89 8.23 -13.96
CA ALA A 271 -15.99 7.01 -14.74
C ALA A 271 -15.24 7.12 -16.08
N GLN A 272 -15.42 8.25 -16.79
CA GLN A 272 -14.66 8.56 -18.00
C GLN A 272 -13.14 8.61 -17.74
N ALA A 273 -12.70 9.37 -16.72
CA ALA A 273 -11.29 9.47 -16.39
C ALA A 273 -10.68 8.11 -15.99
N THR A 274 -11.47 7.24 -15.35
CA THR A 274 -11.05 5.89 -14.97
C THR A 274 -10.89 4.98 -16.19
N LEU A 275 -11.81 5.05 -17.16
CA LEU A 275 -11.68 4.33 -18.44
C LEU A 275 -10.45 4.80 -19.23
N ASP A 276 -10.22 6.12 -19.29
CA ASP A 276 -9.04 6.71 -19.93
C ASP A 276 -7.74 6.25 -19.26
N GLN A 277 -7.77 6.06 -17.94
CA GLN A 277 -6.63 5.56 -17.18
C GLN A 277 -6.39 4.07 -17.44
N LEU A 278 -7.44 3.23 -17.42
CA LEU A 278 -7.33 1.80 -17.68
C LEU A 278 -6.84 1.49 -19.10
N SER A 279 -7.21 2.29 -20.10
CA SER A 279 -6.77 2.10 -21.49
C SER A 279 -5.27 2.31 -21.71
N GLN A 280 -4.57 2.94 -20.76
CA GLN A 280 -3.11 3.16 -20.82
C GLN A 280 -2.30 2.03 -20.16
N MET A 281 -2.95 1.05 -19.53
CA MET A 281 -2.30 -0.03 -18.80
C MET A 281 -2.05 -1.23 -19.69
N SER A 282 -1.13 -2.11 -19.30
CA SER A 282 -0.95 -3.40 -19.99
C SER A 282 -2.23 -4.25 -19.82
N PRO A 283 -2.86 -4.71 -20.92
CA PRO A 283 -4.08 -5.52 -20.85
C PRO A 283 -3.89 -6.81 -20.05
N SER A 284 -2.75 -7.48 -20.26
CA SER A 284 -2.40 -8.70 -19.53
C SER A 284 -2.20 -8.43 -18.03
N SER A 285 -1.65 -7.26 -17.68
CA SER A 285 -1.41 -6.85 -16.29
C SER A 285 -2.70 -6.54 -15.56
N LEU A 286 -3.66 -5.91 -16.22
CA LEU A 286 -4.98 -5.65 -15.66
C LEU A 286 -5.68 -6.96 -15.28
N LYS A 287 -5.76 -7.93 -16.21
CA LYS A 287 -6.43 -9.21 -15.91
C LYS A 287 -5.69 -10.01 -14.84
N LEU A 288 -4.36 -10.03 -14.88
CA LEU A 288 -3.54 -10.68 -13.85
C LEU A 288 -3.79 -10.07 -12.47
N THR A 289 -3.78 -8.74 -12.38
CA THR A 289 -4.00 -8.00 -11.13
C THR A 289 -5.38 -8.27 -10.56
N LEU A 290 -6.44 -8.26 -11.38
CA LEU A 290 -7.78 -8.55 -10.89
C LEU A 290 -7.84 -9.95 -10.25
N GLU A 291 -7.34 -10.96 -10.95
CA GLU A 291 -7.33 -12.35 -10.47
C GLU A 291 -6.50 -12.51 -9.18
N GLN A 292 -5.30 -11.91 -9.15
CA GLN A 292 -4.42 -11.87 -7.98
C GLN A 292 -5.12 -11.27 -6.76
N LEU A 293 -5.79 -10.13 -6.91
CA LEU A 293 -6.47 -9.46 -5.80
C LEU A 293 -7.70 -10.24 -5.31
N ARG A 294 -8.42 -10.91 -6.20
CA ARG A 294 -9.54 -11.79 -5.81
C ARG A 294 -9.06 -12.97 -4.98
N ARG A 295 -7.94 -13.60 -5.35
CA ARG A 295 -7.30 -14.65 -4.56
C ARG A 295 -6.79 -14.12 -3.23
N GLY A 296 -6.08 -12.99 -3.27
CA GLY A 296 -5.43 -12.37 -2.12
C GLY A 296 -6.36 -12.03 -0.95
N ALA A 297 -7.65 -11.82 -1.24
CA ALA A 297 -8.69 -11.67 -0.22
C ALA A 297 -8.83 -12.89 0.71
N GLN A 298 -8.44 -14.09 0.25
CA GLN A 298 -8.53 -15.35 1.01
C GLN A 298 -7.18 -15.87 1.48
N LEU A 299 -6.07 -15.26 1.05
CA LEU A 299 -4.73 -15.70 1.41
C LEU A 299 -4.28 -15.08 2.74
N ASN A 300 -3.49 -15.85 3.49
CA ASN A 300 -2.68 -15.28 4.56
C ASN A 300 -1.46 -14.52 3.96
N ILE A 301 -0.76 -13.75 4.80
CA ILE A 301 0.33 -12.89 4.33
C ILE A 301 1.48 -13.65 3.66
N GLN A 302 1.87 -14.81 4.16
CA GLN A 302 2.94 -15.62 3.57
C GLN A 302 2.53 -16.20 2.21
N GLN A 303 1.30 -16.70 2.11
CA GLN A 303 0.74 -17.19 0.85
C GLN A 303 0.65 -16.08 -0.21
N ALA A 304 0.31 -14.85 0.20
CA ALA A 304 0.29 -13.70 -0.69
C ALA A 304 1.68 -13.40 -1.25
N PHE A 305 2.73 -13.32 -0.42
CA PHE A 305 4.10 -13.12 -0.89
C PHE A 305 4.62 -14.29 -1.75
N ALA A 306 4.23 -15.53 -1.42
CA ALA A 306 4.59 -16.70 -2.22
C ALA A 306 3.94 -16.65 -3.61
N LEU A 307 2.68 -16.24 -3.69
CA LEU A 307 2.00 -16.00 -4.96
C LEU A 307 2.72 -14.91 -5.76
N GLU A 308 2.95 -13.74 -5.15
CA GLU A 308 3.61 -12.62 -5.83
C GLU A 308 5.00 -12.95 -6.35
N LEU A 309 5.80 -13.73 -5.62
CA LEU A 309 7.13 -14.10 -6.10
C LEU A 309 7.06 -14.99 -7.35
N GLY A 310 6.10 -15.91 -7.39
CA GLY A 310 5.84 -16.72 -8.57
C GLY A 310 5.34 -15.89 -9.76
N LEU A 311 4.43 -14.94 -9.50
CA LEU A 311 3.95 -14.00 -10.50
C LEU A 311 5.10 -13.12 -11.03
N ALA A 312 6.02 -12.69 -10.18
CA ALA A 312 7.18 -11.88 -10.57
C ALA A 312 8.13 -12.68 -11.49
N GLU A 313 8.37 -13.96 -11.19
CA GLU A 313 9.13 -14.88 -12.06
C GLU A 313 8.50 -14.94 -13.46
N LYS A 314 7.19 -15.16 -13.54
CA LYS A 314 6.46 -15.23 -14.82
C LYS A 314 6.37 -13.90 -15.55
N ARG A 315 6.34 -12.78 -14.82
CA ARG A 315 6.38 -11.46 -15.43
C ARG A 315 7.74 -11.08 -16.00
N LEU A 316 8.83 -11.54 -15.39
CA LEU A 316 10.15 -11.38 -15.99
C LEU A 316 10.30 -12.21 -17.27
N GLU A 317 9.56 -13.30 -17.43
CA GLU A 317 9.51 -14.05 -18.70
C GLU A 317 8.69 -13.33 -19.79
N SER A 318 7.86 -12.33 -19.43
CA SER A 318 6.90 -11.72 -20.33
C SER A 318 7.45 -10.52 -21.10
N HIS A 319 6.83 -10.25 -22.26
CA HIS A 319 7.12 -9.07 -23.07
C HIS A 319 6.75 -7.76 -22.35
N ASP A 320 5.52 -7.67 -21.84
CA ASP A 320 4.94 -6.43 -21.32
C ASP A 320 5.76 -5.77 -20.22
N MET A 321 6.32 -6.54 -19.26
CA MET A 321 7.12 -5.96 -18.18
C MET A 321 8.35 -5.22 -18.76
N HIS A 322 9.03 -5.85 -19.71
CA HIS A 322 10.23 -5.28 -20.30
C HIS A 322 9.94 -4.09 -21.21
N GLU A 323 8.85 -4.14 -22.00
CA GLU A 323 8.44 -3.03 -22.85
C GLU A 323 7.91 -1.85 -22.03
N GLY A 324 7.12 -2.09 -20.99
CA GLY A 324 6.62 -1.04 -20.11
C GLY A 324 7.75 -0.29 -19.39
N ILE A 325 8.72 -1.03 -18.84
CA ILE A 325 9.93 -0.44 -18.24
C ILE A 325 10.71 0.37 -19.28
N GLU A 326 10.93 -0.17 -20.47
CA GLU A 326 11.68 0.52 -21.53
C GLU A 326 10.95 1.81 -21.97
N ALA A 327 9.66 1.72 -22.29
CA ALA A 327 8.86 2.84 -22.78
C ALA A 327 8.73 3.97 -21.75
N LEU A 328 8.43 3.64 -20.49
CA LEU A 328 8.14 4.65 -19.47
C LEU A 328 9.38 5.17 -18.75
N LEU A 329 10.36 4.30 -18.45
CA LEU A 329 11.47 4.66 -17.56
C LEU A 329 12.77 4.96 -18.33
N VAL A 330 12.98 4.32 -19.49
CA VAL A 330 14.18 4.50 -20.31
C VAL A 330 13.95 5.52 -21.42
N ARG A 331 13.00 5.24 -22.34
CA ARG A 331 12.65 6.12 -23.47
C ARG A 331 11.84 7.34 -23.02
N LYS A 332 11.07 7.21 -21.94
CA LYS A 332 10.15 8.24 -21.42
C LYS A 332 9.11 8.70 -22.45
N SER A 333 8.62 7.77 -23.28
CA SER A 333 7.66 8.05 -24.36
C SER A 333 6.19 7.94 -23.93
N ASN A 334 5.89 7.30 -22.78
CA ASN A 334 4.52 6.99 -22.32
C ASN A 334 3.65 6.31 -23.40
N ASP A 335 4.29 5.55 -24.31
CA ASP A 335 3.68 4.83 -25.43
C ASP A 335 4.28 3.40 -25.54
N PRO A 336 3.98 2.53 -24.57
CA PRO A 336 4.40 1.14 -24.57
C PRO A 336 3.64 0.33 -25.63
N GLN A 337 4.35 -0.55 -26.33
CA GLN A 337 3.78 -1.42 -27.36
C GLN A 337 3.36 -2.77 -26.76
N TRP A 338 2.20 -2.83 -26.10
CA TRP A 338 1.75 -4.05 -25.41
C TRP A 338 1.55 -5.27 -26.32
N ASP A 339 1.82 -6.45 -25.78
CA ASP A 339 1.54 -7.74 -26.41
C ASP A 339 1.03 -8.73 -25.35
N PRO A 340 -0.29 -9.04 -25.33
CA PRO A 340 -1.34 -8.64 -26.28
C PRO A 340 -1.74 -7.15 -26.23
N LYS A 341 -2.30 -6.62 -27.33
CA LYS A 341 -2.57 -5.19 -27.51
C LYS A 341 -3.87 -4.71 -26.87
N SER A 342 -4.85 -5.61 -26.75
CA SER A 342 -6.17 -5.27 -26.20
C SER A 342 -6.62 -6.30 -25.15
N LEU A 343 -7.67 -5.97 -24.40
CA LEU A 343 -8.20 -6.86 -23.38
C LEU A 343 -8.81 -8.12 -23.99
N GLU A 344 -9.43 -8.01 -25.17
CA GLU A 344 -10.07 -9.13 -25.87
C GLU A 344 -9.05 -10.18 -26.32
N GLU A 345 -7.83 -9.77 -26.61
CA GLU A 345 -6.73 -10.65 -27.00
C GLU A 345 -6.12 -11.43 -25.82
N VAL A 346 -6.36 -10.99 -24.57
CA VAL A 346 -5.84 -11.68 -23.37
C VAL A 346 -6.70 -12.89 -23.03
N ASN A 347 -6.17 -14.09 -23.30
CA ASN A 347 -6.79 -15.35 -22.90
C ASN A 347 -6.36 -15.77 -21.48
N MET A 348 -7.18 -15.46 -20.48
CA MET A 348 -6.92 -15.86 -19.10
C MET A 348 -6.91 -17.37 -18.89
N GLN A 349 -7.65 -18.16 -19.68
CA GLN A 349 -7.64 -19.62 -19.53
C GLN A 349 -6.29 -20.22 -19.92
N GLU A 350 -5.60 -19.62 -20.89
CA GLU A 350 -4.24 -20.02 -21.30
C GLU A 350 -3.18 -19.52 -20.32
N MET A 351 -3.33 -18.31 -19.78
CA MET A 351 -2.40 -17.78 -18.78
C MET A 351 -2.52 -18.49 -17.42
N TYR A 352 -3.72 -18.95 -17.06
CA TYR A 352 -4.00 -19.41 -15.71
C TYR A 352 -3.09 -20.54 -15.21
N PRO A 353 -2.79 -21.60 -16.00
CA PRO A 353 -1.91 -22.67 -15.56
C PRO A 353 -0.53 -22.16 -15.13
N ASP A 354 0.05 -21.25 -15.91
CA ASP A 354 1.40 -20.72 -15.71
C ASP A 354 1.51 -19.73 -14.55
N TYR A 355 0.46 -18.96 -14.30
CA TYR A 355 0.46 -17.86 -13.32
C TYR A 355 -0.21 -18.20 -11.98
N PHE A 356 -1.02 -19.27 -11.89
CA PHE A 356 -1.77 -19.54 -10.66
C PHE A 356 -1.75 -20.99 -10.19
N THR A 357 -1.27 -21.93 -11.02
CA THR A 357 -1.14 -23.35 -10.63
C THR A 357 0.25 -23.93 -10.87
N ALA A 358 1.14 -23.17 -11.48
CA ALA A 358 2.50 -23.60 -11.75
C ALA A 358 3.30 -23.82 -10.46
N THR A 359 4.29 -24.70 -10.56
CA THR A 359 5.36 -24.75 -9.56
C THR A 359 6.42 -23.73 -9.95
N TYR A 360 6.65 -22.75 -9.08
CA TYR A 360 7.66 -21.71 -9.27
C TYR A 360 9.04 -22.17 -8.87
N THR A 361 10.06 -21.65 -9.54
CA THR A 361 11.47 -21.95 -9.25
C THR A 361 11.88 -21.28 -7.95
N TYR A 362 11.46 -20.03 -7.75
CA TYR A 362 11.84 -19.23 -6.60
C TYR A 362 10.76 -19.27 -5.53
N LYS A 363 11.20 -19.34 -4.27
CA LYS A 363 10.32 -19.28 -3.09
C LYS A 363 10.78 -18.14 -2.18
N PRO A 364 9.84 -17.50 -1.46
CA PRO A 364 10.21 -16.52 -0.46
C PRO A 364 10.90 -17.23 0.71
N GLU A 365 11.93 -16.59 1.25
CA GLU A 365 12.57 -16.99 2.50
C GLU A 365 12.06 -16.04 3.58
N PHE A 366 11.31 -16.53 4.56
CA PHE A 366 10.79 -15.68 5.64
C PHE A 366 11.70 -15.73 6.86
N VAL A 367 11.88 -14.60 7.54
CA VAL A 367 12.65 -14.56 8.80
C VAL A 367 11.85 -15.18 9.94
N HIS A 368 10.54 -14.94 9.96
CA HIS A 368 9.59 -15.53 10.91
C HIS A 368 8.65 -16.47 10.17
N GLU A 369 9.06 -17.72 9.98
CA GLU A 369 8.28 -18.74 9.26
C GLU A 369 6.96 -19.08 9.98
N GLU A 370 6.89 -18.86 11.29
CA GLU A 370 5.71 -19.11 12.12
C GLU A 370 4.59 -18.06 11.96
N VAL A 371 4.89 -16.90 11.35
CA VAL A 371 3.94 -15.77 11.26
C VAL A 371 3.19 -15.77 9.93
N ALA A 372 1.95 -16.27 9.97
CA ALA A 372 1.07 -16.42 8.82
C ALA A 372 -0.37 -15.93 9.10
N PHE A 373 -0.53 -14.65 9.47
CA PHE A 373 -1.85 -14.08 9.78
C PHE A 373 -2.70 -13.83 8.51
N SER A 374 -4.01 -13.96 8.66
CA SER A 374 -5.00 -13.63 7.62
C SER A 374 -5.55 -12.21 7.73
N GLU A 375 -5.30 -11.53 8.85
CA GLU A 375 -5.64 -10.12 9.06
C GLU A 375 -4.48 -9.46 9.79
N TYR A 376 -4.24 -8.16 9.55
CA TYR A 376 -3.17 -7.46 10.25
C TYR A 376 -3.41 -7.50 11.78
N PRO A 377 -2.37 -7.81 12.59
CA PRO A 377 -2.53 -7.96 14.03
C PRO A 377 -2.72 -6.64 14.78
N HIS A 378 -2.42 -5.51 14.13
CA HIS A 378 -2.49 -4.18 14.72
C HIS A 378 -3.44 -3.27 13.93
N LYS A 379 -4.37 -2.60 14.61
CA LYS A 379 -5.36 -1.71 14.02
C LYS A 379 -5.31 -0.32 14.68
N TYR A 380 -4.43 0.53 14.18
CA TYR A 380 -4.26 1.92 14.64
C TYR A 380 -4.79 2.97 13.64
N GLY A 381 -5.54 2.54 12.63
CA GLY A 381 -6.15 3.43 11.64
C GLY A 381 -7.51 3.99 12.08
N LEU A 382 -8.26 4.53 11.13
CA LEU A 382 -9.68 4.82 11.32
C LEU A 382 -10.51 3.52 11.33
N PRO A 383 -11.71 3.51 11.95
CA PRO A 383 -12.61 2.38 11.86
C PRO A 383 -13.00 2.10 10.40
N SER A 384 -13.05 0.82 10.02
CA SER A 384 -13.45 0.39 8.68
C SER A 384 -14.94 0.65 8.43
N GLU A 385 -15.31 0.78 7.15
CA GLU A 385 -16.72 0.95 6.74
C GLU A 385 -17.56 -0.25 7.19
N LYS A 386 -16.99 -1.46 7.17
CA LYS A 386 -17.63 -2.68 7.65
C LYS A 386 -17.89 -2.68 9.16
N GLU A 387 -16.92 -2.24 9.97
CA GLU A 387 -17.08 -2.14 11.43
C GLU A 387 -18.16 -1.10 11.78
N ILE A 388 -18.19 0.03 11.07
CA ILE A 388 -19.20 1.07 11.27
C ILE A 388 -20.58 0.56 10.85
N ALA A 389 -20.70 -0.04 9.67
CA ALA A 389 -21.97 -0.57 9.16
C ALA A 389 -22.55 -1.66 10.07
N ALA A 390 -21.72 -2.57 10.60
CA ALA A 390 -22.16 -3.60 11.54
C ALA A 390 -22.74 -3.01 12.84
N LEU A 391 -22.20 -1.88 13.31
CA LEU A 391 -22.74 -1.17 14.47
C LEU A 391 -24.07 -0.49 14.17
N ILE A 392 -24.22 0.07 12.96
CA ILE A 392 -25.46 0.69 12.49
C ILE A 392 -26.58 -0.35 12.32
N SER A 393 -26.26 -1.51 11.74
CA SER A 393 -27.23 -2.59 11.48
C SER A 393 -27.65 -3.36 12.73
N GLY A 394 -26.93 -3.21 13.85
CA GLY A 394 -27.16 -3.97 15.09
C GLY A 394 -26.54 -5.37 15.06
N GLU A 395 -25.62 -5.63 14.12
CA GLU A 395 -24.88 -6.89 13.99
C GLU A 395 -23.56 -6.88 14.77
N ASN A 396 -23.21 -5.75 15.41
CA ASN A 396 -22.02 -5.63 16.24
C ASN A 396 -22.23 -6.35 17.59
N PRO A 397 -21.41 -7.37 17.94
CA PRO A 397 -21.54 -8.12 19.21
C PRO A 397 -21.42 -7.25 20.47
N GLN A 398 -20.79 -6.07 20.38
CA GLN A 398 -20.56 -5.16 21.50
C GLN A 398 -21.71 -4.17 21.72
N ALA A 399 -22.59 -3.99 20.73
CA ALA A 399 -23.81 -3.19 20.88
C ALA A 399 -24.99 -4.16 20.99
N GLY A 400 -25.76 -4.08 22.09
CA GLY A 400 -26.98 -4.89 22.23
C GLY A 400 -27.95 -4.66 21.05
N ASN A 401 -28.98 -5.51 20.92
CA ASN A 401 -29.92 -5.61 19.79
C ASN A 401 -30.77 -4.37 19.43
N PHE A 402 -30.37 -3.15 19.79
CA PHE A 402 -31.07 -1.90 19.48
C PHE A 402 -30.40 -1.18 18.30
N ARG A 403 -31.21 -0.67 17.36
CA ARG A 403 -30.73 0.25 16.31
C ARG A 403 -30.25 1.55 16.97
N LEU A 404 -28.95 1.82 16.87
CA LEU A 404 -28.33 3.03 17.40
C LEU A 404 -28.60 4.22 16.48
N THR A 405 -28.78 5.41 17.04
CA THR A 405 -28.89 6.64 16.25
C THR A 405 -27.52 7.07 15.71
N ARG A 406 -27.49 7.96 14.70
CA ARG A 406 -26.23 8.57 14.21
C ARG A 406 -25.40 9.20 15.33
N ALA A 407 -26.06 9.85 16.28
CA ALA A 407 -25.40 10.46 17.44
C ALA A 407 -24.77 9.40 18.35
N ASP A 408 -25.47 8.30 18.62
CA ASP A 408 -24.97 7.22 19.47
C ASP A 408 -23.75 6.53 18.85
N VAL A 409 -23.79 6.25 17.54
CA VAL A 409 -22.67 5.62 16.81
C VAL A 409 -21.44 6.54 16.77
N LEU A 410 -21.65 7.85 16.56
CA LEU A 410 -20.57 8.83 16.61
C LEU A 410 -19.93 8.89 18.00
N GLN A 411 -20.75 8.98 19.06
CA GLN A 411 -20.26 9.02 20.43
C GLN A 411 -19.50 7.75 20.81
N PHE A 412 -19.99 6.58 20.36
CA PHE A 412 -19.29 5.31 20.54
C PHE A 412 -17.89 5.37 19.93
N TYR A 413 -17.77 5.68 18.63
CA TYR A 413 -16.48 5.68 17.95
C TYR A 413 -15.54 6.79 18.43
N GLU A 414 -16.05 7.98 18.77
CA GLU A 414 -15.22 9.04 19.37
C GLU A 414 -14.59 8.59 20.70
N ARG A 415 -15.33 7.85 21.53
CA ARG A 415 -14.81 7.30 22.79
C ARG A 415 -13.83 6.16 22.56
N GLU A 416 -14.20 5.16 21.75
CA GLU A 416 -13.37 3.97 21.52
C GLU A 416 -12.03 4.32 20.84
N TYR A 417 -11.98 5.37 20.03
CA TYR A 417 -10.77 5.82 19.34
C TYR A 417 -10.11 7.03 20.03
N GLY A 418 -10.47 7.35 21.27
CA GLY A 418 -9.81 8.40 22.07
C GLY A 418 -9.84 9.79 21.42
N GLY A 419 -10.87 10.10 20.62
CA GLY A 419 -10.95 11.37 19.88
C GLY A 419 -10.03 11.49 18.67
N LYS A 420 -9.53 10.37 18.13
CA LYS A 420 -8.66 10.33 16.94
C LYS A 420 -9.21 11.15 15.78
N VAL A 421 -8.34 11.96 15.18
CA VAL A 421 -8.69 12.85 14.07
C VAL A 421 -9.18 12.05 12.86
N GLY A 422 -10.32 12.44 12.29
CA GLY A 422 -10.92 11.81 11.11
C GLY A 422 -12.02 10.78 11.43
N VAL A 423 -12.12 10.30 12.67
CA VAL A 423 -13.13 9.30 13.07
C VAL A 423 -14.54 9.83 12.85
N LYS A 424 -14.83 11.03 13.35
CA LYS A 424 -16.14 11.68 13.19
C LYS A 424 -16.55 11.82 11.72
N GLN A 425 -15.62 12.25 10.87
CA GLN A 425 -15.84 12.42 9.44
C GLN A 425 -16.10 11.07 8.76
N LYS A 426 -15.25 10.06 8.99
CA LYS A 426 -15.41 8.72 8.40
C LYS A 426 -16.73 8.07 8.80
N VAL A 427 -17.09 8.12 10.09
CA VAL A 427 -18.38 7.60 10.57
C VAL A 427 -19.54 8.35 9.91
N GLY A 428 -19.47 9.68 9.85
CA GLY A 428 -20.46 10.49 9.17
C GLY A 428 -20.67 10.08 7.71
N TRP A 429 -19.59 9.87 6.96
CA TRP A 429 -19.64 9.46 5.56
C TRP A 429 -20.24 8.07 5.35
N VAL A 430 -20.00 7.14 6.27
CA VAL A 430 -20.61 5.80 6.17
C VAL A 430 -22.12 5.88 6.34
N PHE A 431 -22.63 6.72 7.25
CA PHE A 431 -24.07 7.00 7.33
C PHE A 431 -24.60 7.56 6.01
N ASP A 432 -23.95 8.60 5.49
CA ASP A 432 -24.39 9.26 4.26
C ASP A 432 -24.37 8.27 3.06
N ASN A 433 -23.41 7.35 2.99
CA ASN A 433 -23.34 6.33 1.95
C ASN A 433 -24.39 5.21 2.12
N LEU A 434 -24.75 4.84 3.34
CA LEU A 434 -25.78 3.81 3.59
C LEU A 434 -27.20 4.34 3.38
N GLU A 435 -27.42 5.64 3.55
CA GLU A 435 -28.73 6.27 3.30
C GLU A 435 -28.98 6.52 1.80
N ASN A 436 -27.93 6.59 0.99
CA ASN A 436 -27.99 6.90 -0.45
C ASN A 436 -27.92 5.68 -1.38
N ASN A 437 -27.70 4.47 -0.84
CA ASN A 437 -27.77 3.18 -1.56
C ASN A 437 -28.99 2.39 -1.08
#